data_AF-A0A1W2H184-F1
#
_entry.id   AF-A0A1W2H184-F1
#
_cell.length_a   1.000
_cell.length_b   1.000
_cell.length_c   1.000
_cell.angle_alpha   90.00
_cell.angle_beta   90.00
_cell.angle_gamma   90.00
#
_symmetry.space_group_name_H-M   'P 1'
#
loop_
_entity.id
_entity.type
_entity.pdbx_description
1 polymer ?
#
loop_
_entity_poly.entity_id
_entity_poly.type
_entity_poly.pdbx_seq_one_letter_code
_entity_poly.pdbx_strand_id
1 'polypeptide(L)'
;MKKHIYAIAIMVSFGFFSCQSDEIQNDMDLEEYVDGHQVVYSDLRFDPVSVNFADQNARIQTDLPYNVVLHSATYITAPESNEMGRTVFFSDRGNKQLDFDFSPVAKLNGIPDISYYVDRLRPASTLNVDQTDAAIESAATTWKNAKCSDFDLYRVADVPVPIGIVAANFGFPSAAGYIADVNHAGWMPASFFGFLAPGGENFILGVTFTFLLIDGEGNTIDTNNDGKLDVALREIYYNNNFTWGIGSSFDVETVALHEMGHGLSQAHFGSAFRKANFGIQFNPRAVMNATYSGVQRDLAGTDLAGHCSIWGNWPNN
;
A
#
# COMPACT_ATOMS: atom_id res chain seq x y z
N MET A 1 41.37 -87.41 1.43
CA MET A 1 41.36 -87.91 2.82
C MET A 1 41.83 -86.79 3.74
N LYS A 2 41.01 -86.48 4.76
CA LYS A 2 41.27 -85.74 6.01
C LYS A 2 41.74 -84.28 5.95
N LYS A 3 40.79 -83.40 6.32
CA LYS A 3 40.96 -82.07 6.91
C LYS A 3 41.78 -82.16 8.20
N HIS A 4 42.64 -81.17 8.47
CA HIS A 4 42.86 -80.69 9.85
C HIS A 4 42.92 -79.16 9.88
N ILE A 5 42.16 -78.65 10.83
CA ILE A 5 41.92 -77.26 11.21
C ILE A 5 43.02 -76.91 12.22
N TYR A 6 43.71 -75.78 12.02
CA TYR A 6 44.49 -75.14 13.07
C TYR A 6 43.82 -73.80 13.42
N ALA A 7 43.38 -73.71 14.66
CA ALA A 7 43.02 -72.47 15.33
C ALA A 7 44.31 -71.73 15.70
N ILE A 8 44.39 -70.43 15.39
CA ILE A 8 45.35 -69.52 15.99
C ILE A 8 44.59 -68.27 16.45
N ALA A 9 44.67 -68.02 17.75
CA ALA A 9 44.25 -66.81 18.42
C ALA A 9 45.36 -65.75 18.31
N ILE A 10 45.00 -64.51 17.98
CA ILE A 10 45.83 -63.30 18.15
C ILE A 10 44.86 -62.19 18.60
N MET A 11 44.82 -61.88 19.89
CA MET A 11 45.54 -60.78 20.56
C MET A 11 45.09 -59.36 20.17
N VAL A 12 44.22 -58.84 21.05
CA VAL A 12 44.06 -57.45 21.54
C VAL A 12 44.95 -56.38 20.92
N SER A 13 44.31 -55.33 20.41
CA SER A 13 44.84 -53.96 20.42
C SER A 13 43.73 -53.01 20.88
N PHE A 14 43.87 -52.47 22.09
CA PHE A 14 43.06 -51.37 22.60
C PHE A 14 43.42 -50.11 21.80
N GLY A 15 42.58 -49.75 20.84
CA GLY A 15 42.60 -48.42 20.23
C GLY A 15 41.78 -47.48 21.09
N PHE A 16 42.44 -46.53 21.75
CA PHE A 16 41.78 -45.34 22.32
C PHE A 16 41.17 -44.54 21.16
N PHE A 17 39.89 -44.76 20.86
CA PHE A 17 39.11 -43.79 20.11
C PHE A 17 38.59 -42.74 21.09
N SER A 18 39.21 -41.57 20.99
CA SER A 18 38.67 -40.30 21.44
C SER A 18 37.20 -40.19 21.03
N CYS A 19 36.29 -40.16 22.00
CA CYS A 19 34.98 -39.55 21.81
C CYS A 19 35.18 -38.06 21.58
N GLN A 20 35.42 -37.65 20.33
CA GLN A 20 34.88 -36.38 19.90
C GLN A 20 33.41 -36.66 19.61
N SER A 21 32.56 -36.24 20.54
CA SER A 21 31.19 -35.93 20.19
C SER A 21 31.26 -34.88 19.10
N ASP A 22 31.05 -35.31 17.85
CA ASP A 22 30.50 -34.41 16.85
C ASP A 22 29.14 -33.98 17.41
N GLU A 23 29.15 -32.90 18.18
CA GLU A 23 28.01 -32.01 18.23
C GLU A 23 27.78 -31.63 16.77
N ILE A 24 26.80 -32.29 16.16
CA ILE A 24 26.10 -31.76 15.02
C ILE A 24 25.53 -30.44 15.54
N GLN A 25 26.33 -29.39 15.41
CA GLN A 25 25.85 -28.03 15.30
C GLN A 25 24.87 -28.10 14.13
N ASN A 26 23.60 -28.28 14.47
CA ASN A 26 22.53 -27.77 13.65
C ASN A 26 22.74 -26.25 13.63
N ASP A 27 23.64 -25.79 12.75
CA ASP A 27 23.46 -24.53 12.04
C ASP A 27 22.20 -24.71 11.18
N MET A 28 21.05 -24.78 11.84
CA MET A 28 19.94 -24.01 11.34
C MET A 28 20.39 -22.58 11.55
N ASP A 29 21.01 -22.01 10.52
CA ASP A 29 21.01 -20.57 10.33
C ASP A 29 19.64 -20.09 10.77
N LEU A 30 19.62 -19.34 11.88
CA LEU A 30 18.46 -18.60 12.32
C LEU A 30 18.06 -17.78 11.10
N GLU A 31 17.04 -18.24 10.39
CA GLU A 31 16.29 -17.43 9.44
C GLU A 31 15.85 -16.22 10.25
N GLU A 32 16.62 -15.13 10.13
CA GLU A 32 16.27 -13.84 10.69
C GLU A 32 14.99 -13.43 9.95
N TYR A 33 13.88 -13.80 10.56
CA TYR A 33 12.57 -13.28 10.23
C TYR A 33 12.68 -11.79 10.53
N VAL A 34 12.99 -11.01 9.49
CA VAL A 34 12.86 -9.56 9.55
C VAL A 34 11.38 -9.32 9.79
N ASP A 35 11.09 -8.96 11.03
CA ASP A 35 9.75 -8.59 11.46
C ASP A 35 9.20 -7.56 10.47
N GLY A 36 7.98 -7.79 10.01
CA GLY A 36 7.28 -6.96 9.05
C GLY A 36 6.84 -5.65 9.69
N HIS A 37 7.80 -4.88 10.19
CA HIS A 37 7.56 -3.51 10.59
C HIS A 37 6.94 -2.82 9.37
N GLN A 38 5.70 -2.36 9.54
CA GLN A 38 5.06 -1.45 8.60
C GLN A 38 6.09 -0.40 8.24
N VAL A 39 6.41 -0.39 6.96
CA VAL A 39 7.47 0.41 6.40
C VAL A 39 6.98 1.86 6.35
N VAL A 40 7.09 2.56 7.49
CA VAL A 40 6.81 4.00 7.61
C VAL A 40 8.14 4.73 7.48
N TYR A 41 8.50 5.15 6.26
CA TYR A 41 9.81 5.75 5.96
C TYR A 41 9.87 7.29 6.07
N SER A 42 8.92 7.94 6.73
CA SER A 42 9.04 9.37 7.04
C SER A 42 8.30 9.72 8.33
N ASP A 43 8.87 10.65 9.11
CA ASP A 43 8.19 11.27 10.25
C ASP A 43 7.17 12.28 9.70
N LEU A 44 6.04 11.76 9.20
CA LEU A 44 4.93 12.49 8.61
C LEU A 44 4.13 13.26 9.68
N ARG A 45 4.82 13.97 10.57
CA ARG A 45 4.18 14.79 11.61
C ARG A 45 3.71 16.10 10.99
N PHE A 46 2.41 16.17 10.80
CA PHE A 46 1.70 17.38 10.42
C PHE A 46 0.96 17.87 11.65
N ASP A 47 0.96 19.18 11.89
CA ASP A 47 0.00 19.75 12.82
C ASP A 47 -1.42 19.43 12.32
N PRO A 48 -2.40 19.23 13.22
CA PRO A 48 -3.79 19.06 12.82
C PRO A 48 -4.23 20.13 11.82
N VAL A 49 -4.89 19.69 10.75
CA VAL A 49 -5.34 20.55 9.66
C VAL A 49 -6.85 20.73 9.79
N SER A 50 -7.31 21.99 9.88
CA SER A 50 -8.72 22.29 9.63
C SER A 50 -9.00 22.06 8.15
N VAL A 51 -9.86 21.09 7.86
CA VAL A 51 -10.17 20.73 6.48
C VAL A 51 -11.10 21.74 5.85
N ASN A 52 -10.75 22.11 4.63
CA ASN A 52 -11.48 23.02 3.78
C ASN A 52 -12.11 22.21 2.64
N PHE A 53 -13.45 22.13 2.61
CA PHE A 53 -14.15 21.50 1.50
C PHE A 53 -14.13 22.42 0.28
N ALA A 54 -13.62 21.93 -0.85
CA ALA A 54 -13.65 22.65 -2.12
C ALA A 54 -14.84 22.19 -2.96
N ASP A 55 -15.79 23.11 -3.23
CA ASP A 55 -16.91 22.80 -4.11
C ASP A 55 -16.51 22.78 -5.61
N GLN A 56 -17.44 22.40 -6.48
CA GLN A 56 -17.28 22.39 -7.94
C GLN A 56 -16.85 23.74 -8.56
N ASN A 57 -17.03 24.86 -7.85
CA ASN A 57 -16.59 26.19 -8.24
C ASN A 57 -15.30 26.62 -7.54
N ALA A 58 -14.58 25.67 -6.93
CA ALA A 58 -13.38 25.89 -6.11
C ALA A 58 -13.61 26.84 -4.92
N ARG A 59 -14.84 26.93 -4.39
CA ARG A 59 -15.11 27.66 -3.15
C ARG A 59 -14.79 26.79 -1.96
N ILE A 60 -13.98 27.32 -1.06
CA ILE A 60 -13.61 26.69 0.20
C ILE A 60 -14.68 26.97 1.25
N GLN A 61 -15.23 25.90 1.85
CA GLN A 61 -16.09 25.97 3.04
C GLN A 61 -15.27 25.57 4.28
N THR A 62 -15.35 26.37 5.34
CA THR A 62 -14.54 26.26 6.57
C THR A 62 -15.28 25.68 7.77
N ASP A 63 -16.59 25.45 7.66
CA ASP A 63 -17.47 25.14 8.80
C ASP A 63 -17.79 23.64 8.87
N LEU A 64 -16.76 22.80 8.93
CA LEU A 64 -16.92 21.37 9.16
C LEU A 64 -16.77 21.02 10.64
N PRO A 65 -17.55 20.08 11.19
CA PRO A 65 -17.52 19.73 12.61
C PRO A 65 -16.25 18.96 13.03
N TYR A 66 -15.37 18.61 12.09
CA TYR A 66 -14.19 17.77 12.34
C TYR A 66 -12.91 18.43 11.84
N ASN A 67 -11.84 18.26 12.62
CA ASN A 67 -10.47 18.47 12.16
C ASN A 67 -9.89 17.14 11.68
N VAL A 68 -8.77 17.19 10.97
CA VAL A 68 -8.06 15.98 10.56
C VAL A 68 -6.59 16.01 10.92
N VAL A 69 -5.98 14.84 11.01
CA VAL A 69 -4.54 14.69 11.17
C VAL A 69 -4.00 13.74 10.10
N LEU A 70 -2.86 14.08 9.50
CA LEU A 70 -2.17 13.12 8.62
C LEU A 70 -1.63 11.98 9.48
N HIS A 71 -1.98 10.75 9.11
CA HIS A 71 -1.62 9.57 9.90
C HIS A 71 -0.55 8.73 9.22
N SER A 72 -0.67 8.48 7.92
CA SER A 72 0.22 7.57 7.21
C SER A 72 0.35 7.90 5.72
N ALA A 73 1.41 7.39 5.11
CA ALA A 73 1.59 7.30 3.67
C ALA A 73 1.96 5.86 3.30
N THR A 74 1.20 5.25 2.40
CA THR A 74 1.43 3.89 1.91
C THR A 74 1.66 3.94 0.41
N TYR A 75 2.66 3.24 -0.11
CA TYR A 75 3.09 3.41 -1.49
C TYR A 75 3.50 2.12 -2.18
N ILE A 76 3.35 2.07 -3.51
CA ILE A 76 3.89 1.00 -4.36
C ILE A 76 5.27 1.34 -4.93
N THR A 77 6.14 0.34 -4.94
CA THR A 77 7.53 0.44 -5.38
C THR A 77 7.78 -0.15 -6.77
N ALA A 78 8.74 0.42 -7.50
CA ALA A 78 9.30 -0.18 -8.71
C ALA A 78 10.11 -1.44 -8.38
N PRO A 79 10.11 -2.47 -9.25
CA PRO A 79 10.69 -3.79 -8.95
C PRO A 79 12.23 -3.83 -8.84
N GLU A 80 12.92 -2.77 -9.26
CA GLU A 80 14.39 -2.72 -9.35
C GLU A 80 15.06 -2.24 -8.05
N SER A 81 14.32 -1.91 -6.98
CA SER A 81 14.89 -1.44 -5.71
C SER A 81 15.69 -2.55 -4.98
N ASN A 82 16.77 -2.22 -4.29
CA ASN A 82 17.72 -3.20 -3.71
C ASN A 82 17.67 -3.30 -2.18
N GLU A 83 16.52 -3.05 -1.56
CA GLU A 83 16.35 -3.18 -0.11
C GLU A 83 16.47 -4.68 0.33
N MET A 84 17.19 -4.97 1.42
CA MET A 84 18.15 -6.10 1.56
C MET A 84 17.66 -7.51 2.01
N GLY A 85 18.46 -8.55 1.67
CA GLY A 85 18.66 -9.81 2.45
C GLY A 85 17.75 -11.01 2.13
N ARG A 86 18.31 -12.13 1.59
CA ARG A 86 17.55 -13.18 0.86
C ARG A 86 16.49 -12.54 -0.06
N THR A 87 16.91 -11.47 -0.74
CA THR A 87 16.15 -10.25 -1.07
C THR A 87 14.64 -10.45 -1.02
N VAL A 88 14.06 -10.46 0.18
CA VAL A 88 12.61 -10.36 0.38
C VAL A 88 12.31 -8.87 0.34
N PHE A 89 11.73 -8.38 -0.76
CA PHE A 89 11.50 -6.94 -0.98
C PHE A 89 10.43 -6.37 -0.04
N PHE A 90 9.45 -7.20 0.34
CA PHE A 90 8.42 -6.93 1.34
C PHE A 90 7.82 -8.25 1.83
N SER A 91 7.23 -8.27 3.03
CA SER A 91 6.53 -9.43 3.57
C SER A 91 5.36 -9.02 4.46
N ASP A 92 4.23 -8.71 3.84
CA ASP A 92 2.99 -8.32 4.51
C ASP A 92 2.04 -9.51 4.58
N ARG A 93 2.07 -10.23 5.70
CA ARG A 93 1.21 -11.41 5.94
C ARG A 93 0.04 -11.11 6.87
N GLY A 94 -0.26 -9.83 7.08
CA GLY A 94 -1.34 -9.36 7.94
C GLY A 94 -2.75 -9.74 7.46
N ASN A 95 -3.75 -9.12 8.08
CA ASN A 95 -5.17 -9.38 7.81
C ASN A 95 -5.69 -8.75 6.49
N LYS A 96 -4.82 -8.10 5.69
CA LYS A 96 -5.12 -7.38 4.43
C LYS A 96 -5.88 -6.08 4.59
N GLN A 97 -6.09 -5.63 5.83
CA GLN A 97 -6.82 -4.40 6.13
C GLN A 97 -5.86 -3.40 6.77
N LEU A 98 -6.09 -2.11 6.53
CA LEU A 98 -5.48 -1.07 7.34
C LEU A 98 -6.16 -1.03 8.71
N ASP A 99 -5.45 -0.52 9.72
CA ASP A 99 -5.96 -0.37 11.10
C ASP A 99 -6.92 0.83 11.25
N PHE A 100 -7.30 1.44 10.13
CA PHE A 100 -8.17 2.62 10.03
C PHE A 100 -9.05 2.48 8.78
N ASP A 101 -10.30 2.95 8.89
CA ASP A 101 -11.32 2.76 7.86
C ASP A 101 -12.29 3.94 7.80
N PHE A 102 -13.05 4.05 6.72
CA PHE A 102 -14.15 5.02 6.71
C PHE A 102 -15.24 4.57 7.68
N SER A 103 -15.82 5.52 8.42
CA SER A 103 -17.01 5.28 9.24
C SER A 103 -18.27 5.68 8.48
N PRO A 104 -19.35 4.87 8.48
CA PRO A 104 -20.62 5.25 7.86
C PRO A 104 -21.35 6.37 8.65
N VAL A 105 -20.90 6.64 9.88
CA VAL A 105 -21.47 7.65 10.78
C VAL A 105 -20.75 8.99 10.62
N ALA A 106 -19.41 8.95 10.54
CA ALA A 106 -18.57 10.14 10.48
C ALA A 106 -18.01 10.33 9.06
N LYS A 107 -18.83 10.92 8.19
CA LYS A 107 -18.48 11.24 6.80
C LYS A 107 -18.49 12.73 6.55
N LEU A 108 -17.46 13.23 5.88
CA LEU A 108 -17.34 14.65 5.55
C LEU A 108 -18.44 15.14 4.60
N ASN A 109 -18.99 14.27 3.75
CA ASN A 109 -20.10 14.56 2.84
C ASN A 109 -21.48 14.18 3.42
N GLY A 110 -21.54 13.56 4.60
CA GLY A 110 -22.76 13.17 5.29
C GLY A 110 -23.55 12.01 4.67
N ILE A 111 -22.98 11.28 3.70
CA ILE A 111 -23.61 10.08 3.11
C ILE A 111 -22.68 8.87 3.20
N PRO A 112 -23.22 7.63 3.28
CA PRO A 112 -22.42 6.42 3.40
C PRO A 112 -21.70 6.03 2.10
N ASP A 113 -22.05 6.64 0.97
CA ASP A 113 -21.38 6.34 -0.30
C ASP A 113 -19.94 6.88 -0.30
N ILE A 114 -19.07 6.24 -1.07
CA ILE A 114 -17.68 6.66 -1.22
C ILE A 114 -17.53 7.48 -2.49
N SER A 115 -17.11 8.72 -2.32
CA SER A 115 -16.80 9.62 -3.42
C SER A 115 -15.34 9.52 -3.82
N TYR A 116 -15.04 9.63 -5.11
CA TYR A 116 -13.68 9.83 -5.59
C TYR A 116 -13.56 11.00 -6.56
N TYR A 117 -12.39 11.65 -6.54
CA TYR A 117 -12.02 12.76 -7.40
C TYR A 117 -10.77 12.42 -8.23
N VAL A 118 -10.68 12.95 -9.45
CA VAL A 118 -9.51 12.82 -10.32
C VAL A 118 -9.00 14.19 -10.74
N ASP A 119 -7.76 14.50 -10.36
CA ASP A 119 -7.08 15.71 -10.79
C ASP A 119 -6.65 15.61 -12.26
N ARG A 120 -7.40 16.27 -13.13
CA ARG A 120 -7.13 16.38 -14.57
C ARG A 120 -6.13 17.49 -14.93
N LEU A 121 -5.72 18.33 -13.99
CA LEU A 121 -4.80 19.46 -14.21
C LEU A 121 -3.33 19.05 -14.09
N ARG A 122 -3.05 17.94 -13.40
CA ARG A 122 -1.71 17.37 -13.24
C ARG A 122 -1.63 15.94 -13.81
N PRO A 123 -1.79 15.74 -15.13
CA PRO A 123 -1.66 14.41 -15.75
C PRO A 123 -0.20 13.94 -15.77
N ALA A 124 0.00 12.64 -16.03
CA ALA A 124 1.32 12.08 -16.29
C ALA A 124 2.03 12.82 -17.44
N SER A 125 3.33 13.06 -17.32
CA SER A 125 4.15 13.76 -18.33
C SER A 125 4.23 13.05 -19.68
N THR A 126 3.96 11.75 -19.71
CA THR A 126 4.14 10.86 -20.87
C THR A 126 2.83 10.46 -21.55
N LEU A 127 1.69 10.86 -20.98
CA LEU A 127 0.35 10.53 -21.45
C LEU A 127 -0.50 11.80 -21.50
N ASN A 128 -1.57 11.80 -22.30
CA ASN A 128 -2.52 12.90 -22.24
C ASN A 128 -3.50 12.71 -21.06
N VAL A 129 -4.21 13.78 -20.71
CA VAL A 129 -5.14 13.79 -19.58
C VAL A 129 -6.25 12.75 -19.71
N ASP A 130 -6.80 12.53 -20.91
CA ASP A 130 -7.90 11.59 -21.11
C ASP A 130 -7.45 10.14 -20.90
N GLN A 131 -6.20 9.82 -21.23
CA GLN A 131 -5.62 8.50 -20.98
C GLN A 131 -5.45 8.22 -19.50
N THR A 132 -4.92 9.17 -18.73
CA THR A 132 -4.75 9.01 -17.28
C THR A 132 -6.08 8.98 -16.56
N ASP A 133 -7.03 9.82 -16.98
CA ASP A 133 -8.37 9.90 -16.41
C ASP A 133 -9.15 8.61 -16.63
N ALA A 134 -9.17 8.09 -17.86
CA ALA A 134 -9.85 6.84 -18.18
C ALA A 134 -9.21 5.63 -17.46
N ALA A 135 -7.90 5.63 -17.26
CA ALA A 135 -7.22 4.56 -16.53
C ALA A 135 -7.58 4.57 -15.03
N ILE A 136 -7.67 5.75 -14.40
CA ILE A 136 -8.11 5.88 -13.01
C ILE A 136 -9.60 5.52 -12.88
N GLU A 137 -10.44 5.94 -13.82
CA GLU A 137 -11.86 5.56 -13.84
C GLU A 137 -12.06 4.04 -14.01
N SER A 138 -11.25 3.39 -14.84
CA SER A 138 -11.24 1.94 -14.97
C SER A 138 -10.88 1.26 -13.65
N ALA A 139 -9.83 1.74 -12.96
CA ALA A 139 -9.44 1.24 -11.64
C ALA A 139 -10.56 1.40 -10.59
N ALA A 140 -11.21 2.57 -10.53
CA ALA A 140 -12.36 2.79 -9.66
C ALA A 140 -13.54 1.85 -10.02
N THR A 141 -13.81 1.67 -11.31
CA THR A 141 -14.84 0.74 -11.81
C THR A 141 -14.56 -0.70 -11.39
N THR A 142 -13.30 -1.13 -11.42
CA THR A 142 -12.89 -2.46 -10.97
C THR A 142 -13.19 -2.68 -9.49
N TRP A 143 -12.90 -1.70 -8.62
CA TRP A 143 -13.26 -1.76 -7.20
C TRP A 143 -14.77 -1.68 -6.96
N LYS A 144 -15.49 -0.80 -7.68
CA LYS A 144 -16.95 -0.71 -7.64
C LYS A 144 -17.63 -2.03 -7.97
N ASN A 145 -17.10 -2.74 -8.96
CA ASN A 145 -17.62 -4.03 -9.42
C ASN A 145 -17.04 -5.23 -8.66
N ALA A 146 -16.19 -5.00 -7.65
CA ALA A 146 -15.74 -6.06 -6.79
C ALA A 146 -16.96 -6.74 -6.17
N LYS A 147 -16.94 -8.07 -6.16
CA LYS A 147 -18.02 -8.86 -5.56
C LYS A 147 -18.14 -8.52 -4.07
N CYS A 148 -19.25 -8.96 -3.45
CA CYS A 148 -19.55 -8.97 -2.01
C CYS A 148 -19.75 -7.62 -1.31
N SER A 149 -19.50 -6.49 -1.95
CA SER A 149 -19.80 -5.17 -1.40
C SER A 149 -20.86 -4.45 -2.22
N ASP A 150 -21.69 -3.66 -1.56
CA ASP A 150 -22.67 -2.77 -2.20
C ASP A 150 -22.41 -1.30 -1.83
N PHE A 151 -21.15 -0.98 -1.51
CA PHE A 151 -20.74 0.41 -1.29
C PHE A 151 -20.78 1.14 -2.63
N ASP A 152 -21.60 2.18 -2.75
CA ASP A 152 -21.59 2.96 -3.99
C ASP A 152 -20.30 3.76 -4.07
N LEU A 153 -19.55 3.54 -5.14
CA LEU A 153 -18.37 4.31 -5.48
C LEU A 153 -18.69 5.20 -6.68
N TYR A 154 -18.57 6.51 -6.51
CA TYR A 154 -18.96 7.47 -7.53
C TYR A 154 -17.97 8.62 -7.68
N ARG A 155 -17.84 9.11 -8.91
CA ARG A 155 -16.97 10.23 -9.26
C ARG A 155 -17.65 11.56 -8.93
N VAL A 156 -16.91 12.49 -8.33
CA VAL A 156 -17.34 13.89 -8.20
C VAL A 156 -16.86 14.74 -9.37
N ALA A 157 -17.49 15.89 -9.58
CA ALA A 157 -17.16 16.79 -10.69
C ALA A 157 -15.73 17.34 -10.59
N ASP A 158 -15.14 17.62 -11.75
CA ASP A 158 -13.82 18.25 -11.83
C ASP A 158 -13.85 19.66 -11.25
N VAL A 159 -12.72 20.11 -10.70
CA VAL A 159 -12.53 21.50 -10.24
C VAL A 159 -11.41 22.18 -11.03
N PRO A 160 -11.47 23.51 -11.24
CA PRO A 160 -10.51 24.23 -12.08
C PRO A 160 -9.20 24.57 -11.36
N VAL A 161 -8.89 23.93 -10.23
CA VAL A 161 -7.67 24.17 -9.44
C VAL A 161 -7.09 22.84 -8.93
N PRO A 162 -5.75 22.68 -8.88
CA PRO A 162 -5.17 21.51 -8.24
C PRO A 162 -5.48 21.54 -6.74
N ILE A 163 -5.98 20.42 -6.21
CA ILE A 163 -6.31 20.26 -4.79
C ILE A 163 -5.37 19.22 -4.15
N GLY A 164 -5.06 19.40 -2.88
CA GLY A 164 -4.21 18.48 -2.14
C GLY A 164 -3.56 19.16 -0.94
N ILE A 165 -3.93 18.70 0.26
CA ILE A 165 -3.41 19.13 1.56
C ILE A 165 -1.92 18.84 1.65
N VAL A 166 -1.47 17.61 1.31
CA VAL A 166 -0.05 17.23 1.40
C VAL A 166 0.79 18.07 0.44
N ALA A 167 0.36 18.16 -0.82
CA ALA A 167 1.06 18.97 -1.83
C ALA A 167 1.17 20.44 -1.42
N ALA A 168 0.09 21.05 -0.93
CA ALA A 168 0.09 22.45 -0.51
C ALA A 168 1.02 22.69 0.70
N ASN A 169 1.01 21.80 1.69
CA ASN A 169 1.86 21.94 2.88
C ASN A 169 3.35 21.88 2.54
N PHE A 170 3.74 21.01 1.61
CA PHE A 170 5.12 20.94 1.13
C PHE A 170 5.48 22.01 0.07
N GLY A 171 4.61 23.00 -0.16
CA GLY A 171 4.87 24.12 -1.05
C GLY A 171 4.78 23.80 -2.55
N PHE A 172 4.18 22.67 -2.91
CA PHE A 172 3.88 22.38 -4.32
C PHE A 172 2.59 23.09 -4.76
N PRO A 173 2.43 23.39 -6.07
CA PRO A 173 1.23 24.06 -6.58
C PRO A 173 -0.04 23.25 -6.33
N SER A 174 -0.79 23.66 -5.30
CA SER A 174 -2.03 23.02 -4.85
C SER A 174 -2.77 23.95 -3.89
N ALA A 175 -4.10 23.95 -3.92
CA ALA A 175 -4.87 24.54 -2.83
C ALA A 175 -5.05 23.50 -1.71
N ALA A 176 -4.85 23.93 -0.47
CA ALA A 176 -5.05 23.09 0.71
C ALA A 176 -6.54 22.86 0.94
N GLY A 177 -7.01 21.67 0.58
CA GLY A 177 -8.40 21.26 0.70
C GLY A 177 -8.60 19.85 0.15
N TYR A 178 -9.85 19.41 0.13
CA TYR A 178 -10.27 18.13 -0.42
C TYR A 178 -11.60 18.28 -1.18
N ILE A 179 -11.94 17.31 -2.02
CA ILE A 179 -13.17 17.33 -2.84
C ILE A 179 -14.00 16.06 -2.58
N ALA A 180 -13.33 14.93 -2.40
CA ALA A 180 -13.94 13.62 -2.22
C ALA A 180 -13.34 12.86 -1.04
N ASP A 181 -13.89 11.69 -0.72
CA ASP A 181 -13.33 10.76 0.26
C ASP A 181 -11.97 10.25 -0.22
N VAL A 182 -11.85 9.92 -1.51
CA VAL A 182 -10.60 9.50 -2.14
C VAL A 182 -10.21 10.46 -3.26
N ASN A 183 -9.08 11.15 -3.13
CA ASN A 183 -8.65 12.19 -4.06
C ASN A 183 -7.44 11.71 -4.84
N HIS A 184 -7.59 11.35 -6.12
CA HIS A 184 -6.46 11.18 -7.03
C HIS A 184 -5.90 12.56 -7.38
N ALA A 185 -5.01 13.06 -6.52
CA ALA A 185 -4.44 14.41 -6.55
C ALA A 185 -3.30 14.59 -7.58
N GLY A 186 -3.22 13.70 -8.57
CA GLY A 186 -2.42 13.89 -9.78
C GLY A 186 -0.95 13.48 -9.67
N TRP A 187 -0.20 13.81 -10.72
CA TRP A 187 1.21 13.48 -10.87
C TRP A 187 2.11 14.58 -10.32
N MET A 188 2.99 14.21 -9.39
CA MET A 188 3.88 15.11 -8.67
C MET A 188 5.33 14.96 -9.14
N PRO A 189 6.13 16.04 -9.09
CA PRO A 189 7.54 15.98 -9.47
C PRO A 189 8.33 15.03 -8.57
N ALA A 190 9.48 14.56 -9.08
CA ALA A 190 10.42 13.68 -8.38
C ALA A 190 10.68 14.11 -6.92
N SER A 191 10.87 15.40 -6.66
CA SER A 191 11.15 15.94 -5.32
C SER A 191 10.02 15.71 -4.30
N PHE A 192 8.77 15.52 -4.74
CA PHE A 192 7.68 15.12 -3.86
C PHE A 192 7.88 13.70 -3.30
N PHE A 193 8.52 12.81 -4.04
CA PHE A 193 8.73 11.44 -3.56
C PHE A 193 10.02 11.29 -2.76
N GLY A 194 11.00 12.18 -2.99
CA GLY A 194 12.25 12.21 -2.22
C GLY A 194 12.09 12.60 -0.75
N PHE A 195 10.99 13.25 -0.34
CA PHE A 195 10.72 13.53 1.09
C PHE A 195 10.14 12.31 1.84
N LEU A 196 9.52 11.39 1.11
CA LEU A 196 8.84 10.22 1.69
C LEU A 196 9.81 9.13 2.11
N ALA A 197 10.90 8.99 1.36
CA ALA A 197 11.97 8.05 1.66
C ALA A 197 13.26 8.52 0.96
N PRO A 198 14.44 8.26 1.54
CA PRO A 198 15.70 8.51 0.85
C PRO A 198 15.74 7.84 -0.52
N GLY A 199 15.86 8.62 -1.60
CA GLY A 199 15.83 8.11 -2.98
C GLY A 199 14.45 7.73 -3.51
N GLY A 200 13.37 8.03 -2.77
CA GLY A 200 11.99 7.69 -3.10
C GLY A 200 11.55 8.16 -4.47
N GLU A 201 12.16 9.23 -4.99
CA GLU A 201 11.95 9.71 -6.34
C GLU A 201 12.28 8.69 -7.45
N ASN A 202 13.10 7.68 -7.14
CA ASN A 202 13.56 6.67 -8.09
C ASN A 202 12.86 5.31 -7.94
N PHE A 203 12.07 5.12 -6.89
CA PHE A 203 11.42 3.82 -6.66
C PHE A 203 9.96 3.90 -6.25
N ILE A 204 9.43 5.03 -5.76
CA ILE A 204 8.01 5.15 -5.43
C ILE A 204 7.22 5.53 -6.68
N LEU A 205 6.29 4.67 -7.11
CA LEU A 205 5.47 4.89 -8.30
C LEU A 205 4.21 5.72 -7.99
N GLY A 206 3.58 5.42 -6.85
CA GLY A 206 2.39 6.08 -6.34
C GLY A 206 2.36 6.00 -4.83
N VAL A 207 1.60 6.88 -4.20
CA VAL A 207 1.44 6.93 -2.73
C VAL A 207 0.03 7.36 -2.38
N THR A 208 -0.53 6.74 -1.35
CA THR A 208 -1.80 7.10 -0.72
C THR A 208 -1.55 7.61 0.69
N PHE A 209 -1.90 8.86 0.95
CA PHE A 209 -1.91 9.47 2.26
C PHE A 209 -3.27 9.28 2.92
N THR A 210 -3.28 8.93 4.21
CA THR A 210 -4.50 8.80 4.99
C THR A 210 -4.59 9.89 6.06
N PHE A 211 -5.74 10.56 6.10
CA PHE A 211 -6.09 11.52 7.12
C PHE A 211 -7.18 10.94 8.03
N LEU A 212 -6.97 11.02 9.34
CA LEU A 212 -7.95 10.57 10.34
C LEU A 212 -8.76 11.75 10.86
N LEU A 213 -10.01 11.49 11.22
CA LEU A 213 -10.83 12.43 11.97
C LEU A 213 -10.31 12.56 13.41
N ILE A 214 -10.33 13.79 13.93
CA ILE A 214 -10.06 14.06 15.34
C ILE A 214 -11.18 14.89 15.96
N ASP A 215 -11.39 14.70 17.27
CA ASP A 215 -12.34 15.47 18.07
C ASP A 215 -11.86 16.90 18.39
N GLY A 216 -12.64 17.64 19.17
CA GLY A 216 -12.32 19.01 19.59
C GLY A 216 -11.11 19.11 20.53
N GLU A 217 -10.74 18.01 21.18
CA GLU A 217 -9.56 17.88 22.03
C GLU A 217 -8.30 17.39 21.27
N GLY A 218 -8.46 17.00 20.00
CA GLY A 218 -7.38 16.52 19.13
C GLY A 218 -7.12 15.01 19.20
N ASN A 219 -8.02 14.22 19.78
CA ASN A 219 -7.90 12.76 19.79
C ASN A 219 -8.54 12.15 18.55
N THR A 220 -7.95 11.07 18.03
CA THR A 220 -8.55 10.25 16.97
C THR A 220 -9.81 9.56 17.47
N ILE A 221 -10.80 9.39 16.59
CA ILE A 221 -12.11 8.85 16.93
C ILE A 221 -12.38 7.52 16.22
N ASP A 222 -13.28 6.72 16.80
CA ASP A 222 -13.89 5.51 16.25
C ASP A 222 -15.40 5.64 16.53
N THR A 223 -16.16 6.15 15.56
CA THR A 223 -17.57 6.53 15.78
C THR A 223 -18.55 5.38 15.62
N ASN A 224 -18.19 4.34 14.88
CA ASN A 224 -19.00 3.13 14.72
C ASN A 224 -18.62 2.00 15.70
N ASN A 225 -17.56 2.17 16.49
CA ASN A 225 -17.03 1.21 17.47
C ASN A 225 -16.60 -0.12 16.82
N ASP A 226 -16.05 -0.07 15.62
CA ASP A 226 -15.54 -1.26 14.93
C ASP A 226 -14.09 -1.60 15.32
N GLY A 227 -13.47 -0.79 16.18
CA GLY A 227 -12.11 -0.94 16.66
C GLY A 227 -11.06 -0.36 15.72
N LYS A 228 -11.47 0.40 14.70
CA LYS A 228 -10.59 1.12 13.76
C LYS A 228 -10.78 2.62 13.91
N LEU A 229 -9.74 3.37 13.59
CA LEU A 229 -9.82 4.84 13.59
C LEU A 229 -10.54 5.33 12.34
N ASP A 230 -11.39 6.35 12.51
CA ASP A 230 -12.20 6.92 11.44
C ASP A 230 -11.34 7.73 10.45
N VAL A 231 -11.36 7.32 9.19
CA VAL A 231 -10.75 8.02 8.07
C VAL A 231 -11.63 9.18 7.64
N ALA A 232 -11.02 10.36 7.55
CA ALA A 232 -11.66 11.55 7.01
C ALA A 232 -11.62 11.57 5.49
N LEU A 233 -10.42 11.40 4.92
CA LEU A 233 -10.17 11.40 3.47
C LEU A 233 -8.80 10.78 3.17
N ARG A 234 -8.58 10.48 1.89
CA ARG A 234 -7.30 10.00 1.35
C ARG A 234 -6.87 10.82 0.14
N GLU A 235 -5.55 11.00 0.01
CA GLU A 235 -4.93 11.67 -1.14
C GLU A 235 -3.95 10.72 -1.83
N ILE A 236 -4.14 10.53 -3.13
CA ILE A 236 -3.32 9.65 -3.96
C ILE A 236 -2.49 10.51 -4.91
N TYR A 237 -1.18 10.30 -4.91
CA TYR A 237 -0.24 10.99 -5.81
C TYR A 237 0.58 10.00 -6.60
N TYR A 238 0.94 10.36 -7.83
CA TYR A 238 1.74 9.53 -8.74
C TYR A 238 3.08 10.20 -9.06
N ASN A 239 4.13 9.40 -9.22
CA ASN A 239 5.47 9.93 -9.45
C ASN A 239 5.72 10.22 -10.93
N ASN A 240 5.86 11.51 -11.26
CA ASN A 240 6.07 11.97 -12.62
C ASN A 240 7.51 11.76 -13.13
N ASN A 241 8.42 11.23 -12.31
CA ASN A 241 9.77 10.84 -12.71
C ASN A 241 9.79 9.56 -13.57
N PHE A 242 8.71 8.78 -13.55
CA PHE A 242 8.60 7.53 -14.30
C PHE A 242 7.94 7.73 -15.67
N THR A 243 8.30 6.86 -16.61
CA THR A 243 7.60 6.74 -17.90
C THR A 243 6.34 5.89 -17.71
N TRP A 244 5.18 6.53 -17.83
CA TRP A 244 3.88 5.90 -17.68
C TRP A 244 3.37 5.34 -18.99
N GLY A 245 2.60 4.26 -18.92
CA GLY A 245 1.99 3.62 -20.08
C GLY A 245 0.54 3.21 -19.81
N ILE A 246 -0.14 2.83 -20.88
CA ILE A 246 -1.46 2.18 -20.84
C ILE A 246 -1.27 0.75 -21.36
N GLY A 247 -1.31 -0.23 -20.46
CA GLY A 247 -1.12 -1.65 -20.77
C GLY A 247 0.34 -2.04 -21.02
N SER A 248 1.29 -1.17 -20.66
CA SER A 248 2.73 -1.37 -20.85
C SER A 248 3.55 -0.57 -19.82
N SER A 249 4.84 -0.89 -19.69
CA SER A 249 5.78 -0.19 -18.78
C SER A 249 5.23 -0.17 -17.34
N PHE A 250 5.23 1.00 -16.69
CA PHE A 250 4.44 1.27 -15.49
C PHE A 250 3.04 1.69 -15.93
N ASP A 251 2.12 0.73 -15.83
CA ASP A 251 0.75 0.92 -16.26
C ASP A 251 -0.04 1.78 -15.27
N VAL A 252 -0.65 2.86 -15.76
CA VAL A 252 -1.41 3.80 -14.91
C VAL A 252 -2.55 3.09 -14.19
N GLU A 253 -3.33 2.27 -14.90
CA GLU A 253 -4.46 1.57 -14.31
C GLU A 253 -4.02 0.59 -13.22
N THR A 254 -2.93 -0.14 -13.43
CA THR A 254 -2.38 -1.06 -12.42
C THR A 254 -1.99 -0.33 -11.13
N VAL A 255 -1.26 0.79 -11.24
CA VAL A 255 -0.85 1.57 -10.07
C VAL A 255 -2.04 2.29 -9.44
N ALA A 256 -2.95 2.86 -10.25
CA ALA A 256 -4.17 3.47 -9.74
C ALA A 256 -5.07 2.46 -9.02
N LEU A 257 -5.17 1.22 -9.51
CA LEU A 257 -5.93 0.16 -8.87
C LEU A 257 -5.33 -0.21 -7.51
N HIS A 258 -4.00 -0.27 -7.40
CA HIS A 258 -3.30 -0.47 -6.14
C HIS A 258 -3.55 0.66 -5.14
N GLU A 259 -3.29 1.91 -5.55
CA GLU A 259 -3.45 3.07 -4.66
C GLU A 259 -4.92 3.30 -4.28
N MET A 260 -5.85 3.08 -5.20
CA MET A 260 -7.29 3.08 -4.89
C MET A 260 -7.65 1.99 -3.88
N GLY A 261 -6.94 0.86 -3.86
CA GLY A 261 -7.07 -0.17 -2.83
C GLY A 261 -6.74 0.38 -1.44
N HIS A 262 -5.62 1.10 -1.29
CA HIS A 262 -5.33 1.85 -0.05
C HIS A 262 -6.39 2.93 0.22
N GLY A 263 -6.83 3.61 -0.85
CA GLY A 263 -8.00 4.50 -0.89
C GLY A 263 -9.25 3.88 -0.28
N LEU A 264 -9.39 2.56 -0.35
CA LEU A 264 -10.51 1.77 0.14
C LEU A 264 -10.09 0.82 1.28
N SER A 265 -9.12 1.24 2.08
CA SER A 265 -8.71 0.60 3.35
C SER A 265 -8.01 -0.76 3.24
N GLN A 266 -7.56 -1.13 2.03
CA GLN A 266 -6.73 -2.32 1.85
C GLN A 266 -5.29 -2.06 2.31
N ALA A 267 -4.71 -3.01 3.04
CA ALA A 267 -3.28 -3.01 3.32
C ALA A 267 -2.50 -3.69 2.20
N HIS A 268 -1.17 -3.52 2.20
CA HIS A 268 -0.32 -4.41 1.43
C HIS A 268 -0.50 -5.86 1.87
N PHE A 269 -0.35 -6.77 0.90
CA PHE A 269 -0.36 -8.20 1.19
C PHE A 269 0.58 -8.97 0.28
N GLY A 270 1.16 -10.04 0.84
CA GLY A 270 2.00 -10.99 0.14
C GLY A 270 3.48 -10.74 0.38
N SER A 271 4.30 -11.35 -0.45
CA SER A 271 5.75 -11.18 -0.39
C SER A 271 6.34 -11.24 -1.79
N ALA A 272 7.43 -10.53 -1.99
CA ALA A 272 8.27 -10.69 -3.18
C ALA A 272 9.68 -11.07 -2.77
N PHE A 273 10.31 -11.96 -3.53
CA PHE A 273 11.70 -12.34 -3.30
C PHE A 273 12.50 -12.53 -4.58
N ARG A 274 13.79 -12.20 -4.54
CA ARG A 274 14.71 -12.43 -5.65
C ARG A 274 15.08 -13.91 -5.73
N LYS A 275 14.93 -14.49 -6.91
CA LYS A 275 15.39 -15.84 -7.25
C LYS A 275 16.89 -15.86 -7.51
N ALA A 276 17.48 -17.05 -7.46
CA ALA A 276 18.88 -17.27 -7.82
C ALA A 276 19.24 -16.83 -9.26
N ASN A 277 18.27 -16.76 -10.16
CA ASN A 277 18.45 -16.29 -11.55
C ASN A 277 18.20 -14.78 -11.72
N PHE A 278 18.20 -14.00 -10.63
CA PHE A 278 17.87 -12.57 -10.58
C PHE A 278 16.41 -12.20 -10.92
N GLY A 279 15.57 -13.16 -11.28
CA GLY A 279 14.13 -12.91 -11.44
C GLY A 279 13.44 -12.65 -10.10
N ILE A 280 12.32 -11.92 -10.12
CA ILE A 280 11.50 -11.68 -8.91
C ILE A 280 10.35 -12.68 -8.89
N GLN A 281 10.07 -13.27 -7.72
CA GLN A 281 8.90 -14.10 -7.48
C GLN A 281 7.97 -13.43 -6.48
N PHE A 282 6.68 -13.43 -6.77
CA PHE A 282 5.62 -12.98 -5.86
C PHE A 282 4.90 -14.19 -5.24
N ASN A 283 4.49 -14.06 -3.97
CA ASN A 283 3.74 -15.09 -3.26
C ASN A 283 2.72 -14.47 -2.27
N PRO A 284 1.43 -14.43 -2.62
CA PRO A 284 0.90 -14.52 -3.99
C PRO A 284 1.22 -13.25 -4.80
N ARG A 285 1.05 -13.33 -6.12
CA ARG A 285 0.92 -12.13 -6.96
C ARG A 285 -0.47 -11.55 -6.76
N ALA A 286 -0.56 -10.30 -6.32
CA ALA A 286 -1.78 -9.60 -5.95
C ALA A 286 -1.68 -8.13 -6.36
N VAL A 287 -2.83 -7.46 -6.55
CA VAL A 287 -2.85 -6.01 -6.83
C VAL A 287 -2.20 -5.28 -5.66
N MET A 288 -2.52 -5.67 -4.43
CA MET A 288 -2.00 -5.05 -3.20
C MET A 288 -0.59 -5.50 -2.80
N ASN A 289 0.22 -6.06 -3.71
CA ASN A 289 1.65 -6.26 -3.44
C ASN A 289 2.37 -4.90 -3.36
N ALA A 290 3.25 -4.70 -2.37
CA ALA A 290 3.99 -3.43 -2.21
C ALA A 290 5.00 -3.12 -3.33
N THR A 291 5.28 -4.10 -4.20
CA THR A 291 6.14 -3.95 -5.38
C THR A 291 5.34 -4.25 -6.64
N TYR A 292 5.52 -3.39 -7.65
CA TYR A 292 4.90 -3.55 -8.97
C TYR A 292 5.31 -4.87 -9.62
N SER A 293 4.32 -5.69 -9.95
CA SER A 293 4.51 -7.05 -10.49
C SER A 293 4.20 -7.15 -11.99
N GLY A 294 4.26 -6.03 -12.71
CA GLY A 294 3.79 -5.90 -14.09
C GLY A 294 2.31 -5.56 -14.17
N VAL A 295 1.78 -5.42 -15.39
CA VAL A 295 0.38 -5.05 -15.63
C VAL A 295 -0.57 -6.00 -14.90
N GLN A 296 -1.46 -5.45 -14.10
CA GLN A 296 -2.48 -6.16 -13.34
C GLN A 296 -3.69 -5.26 -13.11
N ARG A 297 -4.83 -5.62 -13.69
CA ARG A 297 -6.05 -4.79 -13.72
C ARG A 297 -7.29 -5.50 -13.17
N ASP A 298 -7.10 -6.73 -12.70
CA ASP A 298 -8.16 -7.57 -12.15
C ASP A 298 -7.88 -7.87 -10.68
N LEU A 299 -8.95 -7.82 -9.88
CA LEU A 299 -8.93 -8.23 -8.48
C LEU A 299 -9.13 -9.74 -8.39
N ALA A 300 -8.25 -10.41 -7.64
CA ALA A 300 -8.36 -11.85 -7.43
C ALA A 300 -7.89 -12.26 -6.04
N GLY A 301 -8.31 -13.44 -5.59
CA GLY A 301 -7.80 -14.09 -4.39
C GLY A 301 -7.79 -13.16 -3.17
N THR A 302 -6.60 -12.74 -2.78
CA THR A 302 -6.36 -11.93 -1.57
C THR A 302 -6.89 -10.51 -1.68
N ASP A 303 -6.91 -9.92 -2.88
CA ASP A 303 -7.45 -8.57 -3.10
C ASP A 303 -8.96 -8.55 -2.81
N LEU A 304 -9.70 -9.52 -3.38
CA LEU A 304 -11.13 -9.70 -3.12
C LEU A 304 -11.41 -10.11 -1.67
N ALA A 305 -10.58 -10.96 -1.07
CA ALA A 305 -10.77 -11.37 0.32
C ALA A 305 -10.62 -10.18 1.29
N GLY A 306 -9.62 -9.33 1.08
CA GLY A 306 -9.47 -8.07 1.82
C GLY A 306 -10.68 -7.17 1.61
N HIS A 307 -11.12 -7.03 0.36
CA HIS A 307 -12.26 -6.18 0.00
C HIS A 307 -13.53 -6.59 0.71
N CYS A 308 -13.85 -7.88 0.66
CA CYS A 308 -15.01 -8.43 1.32
C CYS A 308 -14.97 -8.30 2.83
N SER A 309 -13.78 -8.42 3.41
CA SER A 309 -13.63 -8.31 4.86
C SER A 309 -13.79 -6.88 5.38
N ILE A 310 -13.67 -5.89 4.50
CA ILE A 310 -13.84 -4.46 4.81
C ILE A 310 -15.27 -4.03 4.46
N TRP A 311 -15.66 -4.23 3.20
CA TRP A 311 -16.86 -3.63 2.61
C TRP A 311 -18.06 -4.56 2.55
N GLY A 312 -17.92 -5.83 2.97
CA GLY A 312 -18.95 -6.85 2.81
C GLY A 312 -20.21 -6.62 3.65
N ASN A 313 -20.10 -5.84 4.73
CA ASN A 313 -21.21 -5.49 5.61
C ASN A 313 -21.48 -3.97 5.63
N TRP A 314 -20.81 -3.19 4.77
CA TRP A 314 -21.07 -1.76 4.62
C TRP A 314 -22.53 -1.48 4.22
N PRO A 315 -23.17 -0.42 4.74
CA PRO A 315 -22.70 0.55 5.73
C PRO A 315 -23.02 0.16 7.19
N ASN A 316 -23.22 -1.12 7.48
CA ASN A 316 -23.65 -1.62 8.80
C ASN A 316 -22.50 -2.16 9.65
N ASN A 317 -21.27 -1.74 9.37
CA ASN A 317 -20.07 -2.12 10.12
C ASN A 317 -20.04 -1.47 11.49
#